data_AF-A0A7J3C832-F1
#
_entry.id   AF-A0A7J3C832-F1
#
_cell.length_a   1.000
_cell.length_b   1.000
_cell.length_c   1.000
_cell.angle_alpha   90.00
_cell.angle_beta   90.00
_cell.angle_gamma   90.00
#
_symmetry.space_group_name_H-M   'P 1'
#
loop_
_entity.id
_entity.type
_entity.pdbx_description
1 polymer ?
#
loop_
_entity_poly.entity_id
_entity_poly.type
_entity_poly.pdbx_seq_one_letter_code
_entity_poly.pdbx_strand_id
1 'polypeptide(L)'
;MPSEETVLSLVNDSVRDAVRKARWKYVKPPLIILVVLVISPAIYFSFSGIATFFIVMPDVLFISAVLVMFFGAWYDFGASNYMKELKDFYRRSVSQADMVYINRQQLIMTLIYLLIGLLYITTGIAIYLLAPFA
;
A
#
# COMPACT_ATOMS: atom_id res chain seq x y z
N MET A 1 27.59 -13.79 -30.17
CA MET A 1 27.54 -13.52 -28.73
C MET A 1 26.62 -12.33 -28.52
N PRO A 2 25.64 -12.37 -27.60
CA PRO A 2 24.82 -11.21 -27.33
C PRO A 2 25.71 -10.05 -26.86
N SER A 3 25.43 -8.82 -27.31
CA SER A 3 26.19 -7.64 -26.89
C SER A 3 25.99 -7.39 -25.39
N GLU A 4 27.00 -6.83 -24.71
CA GLU A 4 26.90 -6.48 -23.29
C GLU A 4 25.67 -5.59 -23.00
N GLU A 5 25.31 -4.70 -23.93
CA GLU A 5 24.10 -3.87 -23.83
C GLU A 5 22.81 -4.70 -23.78
N THR A 6 22.74 -5.81 -24.51
CA THR A 6 21.57 -6.70 -24.53
C THR A 6 21.47 -7.49 -23.22
N VAL A 7 22.61 -7.90 -22.65
CA VAL A 7 22.64 -8.59 -21.35
C VAL A 7 22.27 -7.62 -20.23
N LEU A 8 22.78 -6.39 -20.29
CA LEU A 8 22.46 -5.33 -19.32
C LEU A 8 20.98 -4.93 -19.37
N SER A 9 20.37 -4.81 -20.55
CA SER A 9 18.94 -4.48 -20.66
C SER A 9 18.04 -5.58 -20.10
N LEU A 10 18.33 -6.85 -20.44
CA LEU A 10 17.59 -8.00 -19.92
C LEU A 10 17.67 -8.13 -18.40
N VAL A 11 18.85 -7.88 -17.82
CA VAL A 11 19.02 -7.85 -16.36
C VAL A 11 18.21 -6.69 -15.76
N ASN A 12 18.27 -5.50 -16.35
CA ASN A 12 17.56 -4.33 -15.84
C ASN A 12 16.03 -4.51 -15.85
N ASP A 13 15.49 -5.10 -16.92
CA ASP A 13 14.06 -5.41 -17.04
C ASP A 13 13.63 -6.48 -16.04
N SER A 14 14.43 -7.53 -15.85
CA SER A 14 14.15 -8.56 -14.84
C SER A 14 14.12 -8.01 -13.41
N VAL A 15 15.02 -7.08 -13.08
CA VAL A 15 15.07 -6.40 -11.77
C VAL A 15 13.86 -5.48 -11.59
N ARG A 16 13.51 -4.71 -12.62
CA ARG A 16 12.30 -3.85 -12.60
C ARG A 16 11.05 -4.65 -12.34
N ASP A 17 10.88 -5.80 -12.99
CA ASP A 17 9.72 -6.67 -12.80
C ASP A 17 9.68 -7.30 -11.42
N ALA A 18 10.83 -7.72 -10.88
CA ALA A 18 10.93 -8.22 -9.52
C ALA A 18 10.52 -7.16 -8.49
N VAL A 19 11.01 -5.93 -8.63
CA VAL A 19 10.65 -4.78 -7.78
C VAL A 19 9.16 -4.44 -7.92
N ARG A 20 8.63 -4.45 -9.15
CA ARG A 20 7.20 -4.19 -9.39
C ARG A 20 6.32 -5.24 -8.71
N LYS A 21 6.63 -6.54 -8.84
CA LYS A 21 5.91 -7.63 -8.18
C LYS A 21 5.99 -7.51 -6.66
N ALA A 22 7.16 -7.18 -6.12
CA ALA A 22 7.35 -6.97 -4.69
C ALA A 22 6.46 -5.83 -4.18
N ARG A 23 6.47 -4.66 -4.84
CA ARG A 23 5.58 -3.53 -4.49
C ARG A 23 4.11 -3.91 -4.58
N TRP A 24 3.71 -4.64 -5.63
CA TRP A 24 2.32 -5.04 -5.81
C TRP A 24 1.81 -5.93 -4.67
N LYS A 25 2.68 -6.77 -4.10
CA LYS A 25 2.34 -7.61 -2.95
C LYS A 25 1.88 -6.78 -1.75
N TYR A 26 2.40 -5.57 -1.57
CA TYR A 26 2.06 -4.70 -0.44
C TYR A 26 0.93 -3.72 -0.72
N VAL A 27 0.79 -3.25 -1.96
CA VAL A 27 -0.31 -2.34 -2.36
C VAL A 27 -1.63 -3.11 -2.49
N LYS A 28 -1.60 -4.38 -2.93
CA LYS A 28 -2.80 -5.17 -3.23
C LYS A 28 -3.72 -5.41 -2.01
N PRO A 29 -3.23 -5.82 -0.83
CA PRO A 29 -4.08 -6.07 0.33
C PRO A 29 -4.96 -4.87 0.74
N PRO A 30 -4.43 -3.65 0.97
CA PRO A 30 -5.28 -2.53 1.35
C PRO A 30 -6.23 -2.12 0.22
N LEU A 31 -5.87 -2.26 -1.06
CA LEU A 31 -6.84 -2.04 -2.14
C LEU A 31 -8.00 -3.05 -2.13
N ILE A 32 -7.72 -4.33 -1.86
CA ILE A 32 -8.77 -5.35 -1.73
C ILE A 32 -9.68 -5.03 -0.55
N ILE A 33 -9.09 -4.64 0.59
CA ILE A 33 -9.85 -4.22 1.77
C ILE A 33 -10.77 -3.05 1.42
N LEU A 34 -10.28 -2.03 0.71
CA LEU A 34 -11.10 -0.90 0.25
C LEU A 34 -12.30 -1.38 -0.57
N VAL A 35 -12.06 -2.24 -1.56
CA VAL A 35 -13.11 -2.75 -2.44
C VAL A 35 -14.16 -3.53 -1.66
N VAL A 36 -13.75 -4.43 -0.77
CA VAL A 36 -14.68 -5.22 0.07
C VAL A 36 -15.45 -4.29 1.02
N LEU A 37 -14.76 -3.33 1.63
CA LEU A 37 -15.32 -2.39 2.58
C LEU A 37 -16.33 -1.44 1.94
N VAL A 38 -16.24 -1.15 0.64
CA VAL A 38 -17.25 -0.37 -0.09
C VAL A 38 -18.37 -1.27 -0.62
N ILE A 39 -18.03 -2.36 -1.31
CA ILE A 39 -19.01 -3.20 -2.02
C ILE A 39 -19.92 -3.95 -1.03
N SER A 40 -19.37 -4.56 0.02
CA SER A 40 -20.18 -5.38 0.93
C SER A 40 -21.25 -4.57 1.66
N PRO A 41 -20.95 -3.40 2.26
CA PRO A 41 -21.98 -2.54 2.83
C PRO A 41 -22.92 -1.95 1.78
N ALA A 42 -22.42 -1.56 0.61
CA ALA A 42 -23.27 -1.04 -0.46
C ALA A 42 -24.35 -2.05 -0.88
N ILE A 43 -23.99 -3.33 -1.03
CA ILE A 43 -24.95 -4.41 -1.32
C ILE A 43 -25.98 -4.52 -0.19
N TYR A 44 -25.53 -4.57 1.07
CA TYR A 44 -26.42 -4.73 2.22
C TYR A 44 -27.42 -3.56 2.38
N PHE A 45 -26.93 -2.32 2.27
CA PHE A 45 -27.76 -1.13 2.42
C PHE A 45 -28.64 -0.84 1.21
N SER A 46 -28.31 -1.39 0.02
CA SER A 46 -29.20 -1.32 -1.14
C SER A 46 -30.56 -1.99 -0.87
N PHE A 47 -30.61 -3.02 -0.02
CA PHE A 47 -31.86 -3.69 0.36
C PHE A 47 -32.49 -3.18 1.67
N SER A 48 -31.72 -2.44 2.48
CA SER A 48 -32.11 -2.08 3.87
C SER A 48 -32.28 -0.57 4.10
N GLY A 49 -32.04 0.26 3.07
CA GLY A 49 -32.09 1.72 3.14
C GLY A 49 -30.72 2.34 2.81
N ILE A 50 -30.55 2.79 1.57
CA ILE A 50 -29.26 3.24 1.05
C ILE A 50 -28.80 4.58 1.66
N ALA A 51 -29.72 5.42 2.14
CA ALA A 51 -29.39 6.69 2.79
C ALA A 51 -28.43 6.50 3.99
N THR A 52 -28.61 5.45 4.78
CA THR A 52 -27.74 5.13 5.93
C THR A 52 -26.30 4.83 5.49
N PHE A 53 -26.11 4.21 4.31
CA PHE A 53 -24.78 3.98 3.75
C PHE A 53 -24.07 5.31 3.48
N PHE A 54 -24.73 6.26 2.83
CA PHE A 54 -24.12 7.54 2.49
C PHE A 54 -23.77 8.40 3.71
N ILE A 55 -24.46 8.19 4.84
CA ILE A 55 -24.17 8.87 6.11
C ILE A 55 -22.99 8.22 6.84
N VAL A 56 -22.98 6.89 6.97
CA VAL A 56 -22.02 6.17 7.83
C VAL A 56 -20.71 5.85 7.12
N MET A 57 -20.76 5.57 5.81
CA MET A 57 -19.60 5.09 5.05
C MET A 57 -18.42 6.07 5.00
N PRO A 58 -18.61 7.41 4.89
CA PRO A 58 -17.51 8.37 4.94
C PRO A 58 -16.66 8.26 6.21
N ASP A 59 -17.30 8.12 7.38
CA ASP A 59 -16.61 7.98 8.67
C ASP A 59 -15.83 6.67 8.76
N VAL A 60 -16.43 5.57 8.31
CA VAL A 60 -15.78 4.25 8.27
C VAL A 60 -14.54 4.29 7.36
N LEU A 61 -14.64 4.93 6.19
CA LEU A 61 -13.53 5.09 5.27
C LEU A 61 -12.43 5.98 5.84
N PHE A 62 -12.78 7.05 6.54
CA PHE A 62 -11.81 7.93 7.21
C PHE A 62 -11.03 7.18 8.30
N ILE A 63 -11.73 6.46 9.20
CA ILE A 63 -11.09 5.66 10.25
C ILE A 63 -10.20 4.58 9.63
N SER A 64 -10.69 3.91 8.59
CA SER A 64 -9.92 2.88 7.87
C SER A 64 -8.69 3.47 7.18
N ALA A 65 -8.77 4.68 6.63
CA ALA A 65 -7.64 5.38 6.02
C ALA A 65 -6.53 5.63 7.05
N VAL A 66 -6.91 6.13 8.23
CA VAL A 66 -5.97 6.33 9.35
C VAL A 66 -5.31 5.00 9.71
N LEU A 67 -6.09 3.94 9.90
CA LEU A 67 -5.55 2.61 10.19
C LEU A 67 -4.57 2.14 9.10
N VAL A 68 -4.92 2.23 7.82
CA VAL A 68 -4.04 1.80 6.72
C VAL A 68 -2.73 2.59 6.68
N MET A 69 -2.79 3.91 6.87
CA MET A 69 -1.59 4.76 6.90
C MET A 69 -0.69 4.42 8.10
N PHE A 70 -1.27 4.22 9.28
CA PHE A 70 -0.53 3.82 10.48
C PHE A 70 0.01 2.40 10.37
N PHE A 71 -0.75 1.45 9.80
CA PHE A 71 -0.25 0.10 9.52
C PHE A 71 0.90 0.11 8.53
N GLY A 72 0.87 0.96 7.51
CA GLY A 72 1.99 1.16 6.60
C GLY A 72 3.24 1.64 7.33
N ALA A 73 3.10 2.69 8.15
CA ALA A 73 4.19 3.22 8.96
C ALA A 73 4.70 2.20 10.01
N TRP A 74 3.83 1.37 10.59
CA TRP A 74 4.17 0.36 11.59
C TRP A 74 4.79 -0.90 10.97
N TYR A 75 4.35 -1.30 9.78
CA TYR A 75 5.00 -2.38 9.02
C TYR A 75 6.41 -1.96 8.58
N ASP A 76 6.61 -0.66 8.31
CA ASP A 76 7.93 -0.07 8.05
C ASP A 76 8.84 0.02 9.30
N PHE A 77 8.30 0.01 10.54
CA PHE A 77 9.11 -0.30 11.73
C PHE A 77 9.68 -1.74 11.65
N GLY A 78 9.09 -2.61 10.84
CA GLY A 78 9.64 -3.90 10.44
C GLY A 78 10.93 -3.83 9.60
N ALA A 79 11.40 -2.65 9.18
CA ALA A 79 12.79 -2.45 8.76
C ALA A 79 13.77 -2.95 9.85
N SER A 80 13.37 -2.93 11.13
CA SER A 80 14.12 -3.58 12.21
C SER A 80 14.23 -5.10 12.02
N ASN A 81 13.19 -5.77 11.51
CA ASN A 81 13.19 -7.21 11.24
C ASN A 81 14.02 -7.55 10.00
N TYR A 82 14.00 -6.70 8.97
CA TYR A 82 14.88 -6.86 7.81
C TYR A 82 16.35 -6.61 8.17
N MET A 83 16.63 -5.63 9.03
CA MET A 83 17.95 -5.39 9.62
C MET A 83 18.40 -6.58 10.50
N LYS A 84 17.44 -7.22 11.19
CA LYS A 84 17.66 -8.42 11.99
C LYS A 84 18.00 -9.62 11.10
N GLU A 85 17.24 -9.84 10.03
CA GLU A 85 17.51 -10.88 9.04
C GLU A 85 18.86 -10.64 8.32
N LEU A 86 19.19 -9.40 7.96
CA LEU A 86 20.50 -9.06 7.40
C LEU A 86 21.64 -9.33 8.40
N LYS A 87 21.46 -8.98 9.69
CA LYS A 87 22.44 -9.32 10.74
C LYS A 87 22.58 -10.82 10.97
N ASP A 88 21.47 -11.55 10.92
CA ASP A 88 21.44 -12.99 11.21
C ASP A 88 21.96 -13.82 10.02
N PHE A 89 21.66 -13.44 8.78
CA PHE A 89 22.13 -14.15 7.56
C PHE A 89 23.48 -13.66 7.03
N TYR A 90 23.71 -12.34 7.01
CA TYR A 90 24.96 -11.73 6.57
C TYR A 90 25.70 -11.20 7.80
N ARG A 91 26.52 -12.04 8.43
CA ARG A 91 27.49 -11.65 9.50
C ARG A 91 28.55 -10.62 9.04
N ARG A 92 28.32 -9.86 7.97
CA ARG A 92 29.14 -8.74 7.52
C ARG A 92 28.46 -7.44 7.96
N SER A 93 29.26 -6.50 8.44
CA SER A 93 28.84 -5.14 8.77
C SER A 93 28.01 -4.54 7.62
N VAL A 94 26.75 -4.21 7.89
CA VAL A 94 25.87 -3.48 6.98
C VAL A 94 26.62 -2.25 6.46
N SER A 95 26.76 -2.13 5.14
CA SER A 95 27.44 -0.97 4.54
C SER A 95 26.56 0.27 4.65
N GLN A 96 27.16 1.46 4.64
CA GLN A 96 26.38 2.70 4.52
C GLN A 96 25.51 2.72 3.24
N ALA A 97 25.97 2.09 2.16
CA ALA A 97 25.18 1.96 0.93
C ALA A 97 23.89 1.15 1.15
N ASP A 98 23.94 0.11 1.98
CA ASP A 98 22.77 -0.72 2.29
C ASP A 98 21.77 0.05 3.15
N MET A 99 22.26 0.85 4.11
CA MET A 99 21.41 1.73 4.93
C MET A 99 20.66 2.76 4.09
N VAL A 100 21.33 3.39 3.11
CA VAL A 100 20.70 4.33 2.18
C VAL A 100 19.63 3.63 1.33
N TYR A 101 19.92 2.42 0.85
CA TYR A 101 18.95 1.64 0.09
C TYR A 101 17.70 1.28 0.92
N ILE A 102 17.89 0.82 2.16
CA ILE A 102 16.80 0.47 3.08
C ILE A 102 15.92 1.70 3.36
N ASN A 103 16.51 2.83 3.74
CA ASN A 103 15.78 4.07 3.99
C ASN A 103 14.98 4.52 2.76
N ARG A 104 15.56 4.36 1.56
CA ARG A 104 14.86 4.68 0.31
C ARG A 104 13.66 3.77 0.07
N GLN A 105 13.78 2.46 0.33
CA GLN A 105 12.65 1.54 0.19
C GLN A 105 11.56 1.83 1.22
N GLN A 106 11.93 2.13 2.46
CA GLN A 106 11.00 2.51 3.52
C GLN A 106 10.21 3.77 3.13
N LEU A 107 10.89 4.81 2.61
CA LEU A 107 10.22 6.02 2.14
C LEU A 107 9.22 5.72 1.00
N ILE A 108 9.58 4.84 0.06
CA ILE A 108 8.69 4.44 -1.03
C ILE A 108 7.47 3.68 -0.50
N MET A 109 7.67 2.77 0.46
CA MET A 109 6.59 1.99 1.07
C MET A 109 5.64 2.88 1.87
N THR A 110 6.16 3.74 2.74
CA THR A 110 5.38 4.75 3.46
C THR A 110 4.57 5.61 2.49
N LEU A 111 5.18 6.09 1.40
CA LEU A 111 4.49 6.90 0.38
C LEU A 111 3.34 6.13 -0.28
N ILE A 112 3.55 4.85 -0.59
CA ILE A 112 2.50 3.97 -1.12
C ILE A 112 1.31 3.90 -0.14
N TYR A 113 1.55 3.64 1.14
CA TYR A 113 0.48 3.54 2.13
C TYR A 113 -0.24 4.88 2.36
N LEU A 114 0.49 5.99 2.30
CA LEU A 114 -0.08 7.34 2.30
C LEU A 114 -1.02 7.57 1.11
N LEU A 115 -0.58 7.23 -0.09
CA LEU A 115 -1.40 7.36 -1.31
C LEU A 115 -2.65 6.49 -1.24
N ILE A 116 -2.56 5.28 -0.68
CA ILE A 116 -3.72 4.41 -0.47
C ILE A 116 -4.64 4.99 0.61
N GLY A 117 -4.11 5.54 1.71
CA GLY A 117 -4.92 6.24 2.71
C GLY A 117 -5.68 7.42 2.11
N LEU A 118 -5.03 8.21 1.27
CA LEU A 118 -5.69 9.29 0.52
C LEU A 118 -6.78 8.76 -0.42
N LEU A 119 -6.58 7.60 -1.04
CA LEU A 119 -7.62 6.95 -1.86
C LEU A 119 -8.88 6.61 -1.03
N TYR A 120 -8.71 6.13 0.21
CA TYR A 120 -9.83 5.89 1.11
C TYR A 120 -10.57 7.18 1.45
N ILE A 121 -9.83 8.24 1.82
CA ILE A 121 -10.40 9.54 2.18
C ILE A 121 -11.18 10.14 1.00
N THR A 122 -10.58 10.16 -0.19
CA THR A 122 -11.23 10.69 -1.41
C THR A 122 -12.47 9.89 -1.78
N THR A 123 -12.47 8.57 -1.57
CA THR A 123 -13.66 7.72 -1.77
C THR A 123 -14.75 8.07 -0.74
N GLY A 124 -14.39 8.29 0.52
CA GLY A 124 -15.33 8.72 1.57
C GLY A 124 -15.94 10.08 1.26
N ILE A 125 -15.14 11.04 0.80
CA ILE A 125 -15.62 12.36 0.36
C ILE A 125 -16.56 12.21 -0.84
N ALA A 126 -16.21 11.39 -1.83
CA ALA A 126 -17.06 11.17 -3.00
C ALA A 126 -18.43 10.59 -2.59
N ILE A 127 -18.45 9.61 -1.69
CA ILE A 127 -19.69 9.05 -1.15
C ILE A 127 -20.49 10.11 -0.40
N TYR A 128 -19.84 10.89 0.48
CA TYR A 128 -20.50 11.97 1.22
C TYR A 128 -21.17 13.00 0.29
N LEU A 129 -20.46 13.42 -0.76
CA LEU A 129 -20.99 14.38 -1.74
C LEU A 129 -22.16 13.82 -2.57
N LEU A 130 -22.28 12.50 -2.66
CA LEU A 130 -23.40 11.83 -3.32
C LEU A 130 -24.61 11.64 -2.40
N ALA A 131 -24.46 11.81 -1.09
CA ALA A 131 -25.54 11.64 -0.11
C ALA A 131 -26.83 12.44 -0.41
N PRO A 132 -26.78 13.69 -0.93
CA PRO A 132 -27.99 14.45 -1.27
C PRO A 132 -28.80 13.88 -2.45
N PHE A 133 -28.22 12.97 -3.24
CA PHE A 133 -28.84 12.37 -4.43
C PHE A 133 -29.37 10.95 -4.20
N ALA A 134 -29.29 10.46 -2.96
CA ALA A 134 -29.57 9.08 -2.57
C ALA A 134 -30.93 8.87 -1.90
#